data_AF-A0A2P2KWL1-F1
#
_entry.id   AF-A0A2P2KWL1-F1
#
_cell.length_a   1.000
_cell.length_b   1.000
_cell.length_c   1.000
_cell.angle_alpha   90.00
_cell.angle_beta   90.00
_cell.angle_gamma   90.00
#
_symmetry.space_group_name_H-M   'P 1'
#
loop_
_entity.id
_entity.type
_entity.pdbx_description
1 polymer ?
#
loop_
_entity_poly.entity_id
_entity_poly.type
_entity_poly.pdbx_seq_one_letter_code
_entity_poly.pdbx_strand_id
1 'polypeptide(L)'
;MAQKSTARWLSVTAFAILTITFTIVSGIDDKCAACNAVAEELEIGLSNEKPRNHLDMRHRLDSKGQREGKLIDYRVSELRVVELLDGLCEKMQDYTLQKIDSTRQLWVKVNNWDNLTTNKQDARAYAKDLSSYCGRLLEETEDELADMIKKGSVEVGSVSQVLCQDLSKHCTHTSSQMAGGNEEESDGEL
;
A
#
# COMPACT_ATOMS: atom_id res chain seq x y z
N MET A 1 16.42 74.67 32.99
CA MET A 1 16.11 74.84 31.55
C MET A 1 17.21 74.12 30.78
N ALA A 2 17.01 73.23 29.82
CA ALA A 2 15.81 72.75 29.17
C ALA A 2 16.11 71.33 28.66
N GLN A 3 15.08 70.49 28.74
CA GLN A 3 14.96 69.18 28.12
C GLN A 3 14.94 69.31 26.59
N LYS A 4 15.58 68.37 25.87
CA LYS A 4 15.16 67.95 24.52
C LYS A 4 15.66 66.54 24.21
N SER A 5 14.69 65.62 24.18
CA SER A 5 14.78 64.25 23.68
C SER A 5 15.22 64.18 22.22
N THR A 6 15.89 63.10 21.83
CA THR A 6 15.52 62.36 20.62
C THR A 6 15.71 60.86 20.81
N ALA A 7 14.74 60.13 20.27
CA ALA A 7 14.41 58.73 20.48
C ALA A 7 15.53 57.75 20.10
N ARG A 8 15.89 56.86 21.03
CA ARG A 8 16.46 55.55 20.67
C ARG A 8 15.33 54.55 20.62
N TRP A 9 14.94 54.22 19.40
CA TRP A 9 14.05 53.15 19.03
C TRP A 9 14.55 51.84 19.62
N LEU A 10 13.88 51.34 20.66
CA LEU A 10 14.04 49.98 21.17
C LEU A 10 12.65 49.41 21.40
N SER A 11 11.93 49.21 20.30
CA SER A 11 10.74 48.36 20.28
C SER A 11 10.82 47.45 19.06
N VAL A 12 10.52 46.17 19.31
CA VAL A 12 10.16 45.09 18.37
C VAL A 12 11.35 44.55 17.54
N THR A 13 11.81 43.32 17.68
CA THR A 13 11.06 42.06 17.52
C THR A 13 11.85 40.90 18.15
N ALA A 14 11.21 40.13 19.03
CA ALA A 14 11.66 38.77 19.32
C ALA A 14 11.28 37.90 18.11
N PHE A 15 12.21 37.70 17.17
CA PHE A 15 12.05 36.68 16.14
C PHE A 15 12.32 35.32 16.80
N ALA A 16 11.27 34.73 17.40
CA ALA A 16 11.22 33.31 17.63
C ALA A 16 11.12 32.63 16.25
N ILE A 17 12.27 32.27 15.67
CA ILE A 17 12.31 31.48 14.45
C ILE A 17 11.86 30.06 14.82
N LEU A 18 10.56 29.82 14.74
CA LEU A 18 10.01 28.47 14.70
C LEU A 18 10.39 27.88 13.34
N THR A 19 11.58 27.27 13.24
CA THR A 19 11.95 26.50 12.06
C THR A 19 11.01 25.30 11.98
N ILE A 20 9.97 25.40 11.16
CA ILE A 20 9.20 24.25 10.71
C ILE A 20 10.19 23.40 9.92
N THR A 21 10.77 22.38 10.56
CA THR A 21 11.48 21.33 9.83
C THR A 21 10.44 20.60 9.02
N PHE A 22 10.26 21.02 7.77
CA PHE A 22 9.60 20.21 6.75
C PHE A 22 10.46 18.96 6.61
N THR A 23 10.08 17.90 7.31
CA THR A 23 10.56 16.57 6.99
C THR A 23 10.05 16.29 5.58
N ILE A 24 10.97 16.18 4.63
CA ILE A 24 10.63 15.66 3.31
C ILE A 24 10.20 14.22 3.58
N VAL A 25 8.90 13.98 3.61
CA VAL A 25 8.37 12.62 3.57
C VAL A 25 8.80 12.09 2.21
N SER A 26 9.76 11.17 2.21
CA SER A 26 10.07 10.35 1.04
C SER A 26 8.83 9.51 0.76
N GLY A 27 7.95 10.03 -0.08
CA GLY A 27 6.82 9.29 -0.59
C GLY A 27 7.31 8.31 -1.65
N ILE A 28 6.65 7.16 -1.74
CA ILE A 28 6.76 6.32 -2.93
C ILE A 28 6.28 7.14 -4.13
N ASP A 29 7.15 7.26 -5.13
CA ASP A 29 6.90 8.03 -6.35
C ASP A 29 5.92 7.30 -7.27
N ASP A 30 6.17 6.01 -7.55
CA ASP A 30 5.26 5.15 -8.30
C ASP A 30 4.30 4.40 -7.36
N LYS A 31 3.21 5.07 -7.02
CA LYS A 31 2.13 4.49 -6.20
C LYS A 31 1.45 3.29 -6.85
N CYS A 32 1.34 3.27 -8.18
CA CYS A 32 0.69 2.15 -8.87
C CYS A 32 1.55 0.89 -8.76
N ALA A 33 2.85 0.99 -9.03
CA ALA A 33 3.78 -0.14 -8.87
C ALA A 33 3.82 -0.64 -7.42
N ALA A 34 3.83 0.26 -6.44
CA ALA A 34 3.80 -0.13 -5.02
C ALA A 34 2.47 -0.78 -4.63
N CYS A 35 1.34 -0.26 -5.12
CA CYS A 35 0.04 -0.90 -4.90
C CYS A 35 0.01 -2.32 -5.46
N ASN A 36 0.53 -2.51 -6.68
CA ASN A 36 0.56 -3.83 -7.31
C ASN A 36 1.42 -4.83 -6.53
N ALA A 37 2.51 -4.39 -5.88
CA ALA A 37 3.28 -5.26 -4.99
C ALA A 37 2.48 -5.69 -3.74
N VAL A 38 1.69 -4.78 -3.15
CA VAL A 38 0.79 -5.14 -2.04
C VAL A 38 -0.31 -6.10 -2.51
N ALA A 39 -0.91 -5.82 -3.67
CA ALA A 39 -1.95 -6.64 -4.27
C ALA A 39 -1.43 -8.06 -4.58
N GLU A 40 -0.20 -8.18 -5.08
CA GLU A 40 0.46 -9.47 -5.34
C GLU A 40 0.57 -10.31 -4.04
N GLU A 41 1.01 -9.73 -2.92
CA GLU A 41 1.08 -10.48 -1.65
C GLU A 41 -0.30 -10.88 -1.11
N LEU A 42 -1.30 -10.02 -1.27
CA LEU A 42 -2.68 -10.36 -0.90
C LEU A 42 -3.23 -11.49 -1.80
N GLU A 43 -2.89 -11.50 -3.08
CA GLU A 43 -3.24 -12.54 -4.04
C GLU A 43 -2.55 -13.87 -3.74
N ILE A 44 -1.28 -13.82 -3.33
CA ILE A 44 -0.55 -14.97 -2.76
C ILE A 44 -1.28 -15.46 -1.50
N GLY A 45 -1.78 -14.57 -0.65
CA GLY A 45 -2.61 -14.93 0.51
C GLY A 45 -3.87 -15.69 0.14
N LEU A 46 -4.64 -15.18 -0.84
CA LEU A 46 -5.86 -15.81 -1.34
C LEU A 46 -5.60 -17.17 -2.00
N SER A 47 -4.53 -17.29 -2.80
CA SER A 47 -4.19 -18.55 -3.47
C SER A 47 -3.72 -19.65 -2.51
N ASN A 48 -3.13 -19.26 -1.38
CA ASN A 48 -2.71 -20.18 -0.32
C ASN A 48 -3.76 -20.39 0.77
N GLU A 49 -4.95 -19.79 0.63
CA GLU A 49 -6.06 -19.91 1.57
C GLU A 49 -6.47 -21.39 1.71
N LYS A 50 -6.36 -21.93 2.93
CA LYS A 50 -6.76 -23.32 3.19
C LYS A 50 -8.28 -23.41 3.26
N PRO A 51 -8.91 -24.43 2.66
CA PRO A 51 -10.34 -24.67 2.83
C PRO A 51 -10.71 -24.76 4.32
N ARG A 52 -11.68 -23.94 4.74
CA ARG A 52 -12.23 -23.94 6.10
C ARG A 52 -13.69 -24.36 6.09
N ASN A 53 -14.12 -24.96 7.20
CA ASN A 53 -15.54 -25.19 7.44
C ASN A 53 -16.21 -23.90 7.95
N HIS A 54 -17.54 -23.91 8.03
CA HIS A 54 -18.30 -22.81 8.64
C HIS A 54 -17.89 -22.58 10.09
N LEU A 55 -17.89 -21.31 10.50
CA LEU A 55 -17.64 -20.87 11.87
C LEU A 55 -18.89 -21.14 12.71
N ASP A 56 -18.76 -22.04 13.68
CA ASP A 56 -19.85 -22.37 14.61
C ASP A 56 -19.82 -21.44 15.82
N MET A 57 -20.69 -20.43 15.83
CA MET A 57 -20.83 -19.50 16.96
C MET A 57 -21.87 -19.97 17.98
N ARG A 58 -22.37 -21.22 17.90
CA ARG A 58 -23.41 -21.74 18.79
C ARG A 58 -22.84 -22.27 20.11
N HIS A 59 -22.38 -21.35 20.94
CA HIS A 59 -21.76 -21.67 22.23
C HIS A 59 -22.79 -21.95 23.34
N ARG A 60 -24.05 -21.52 23.19
CA ARG A 60 -25.11 -21.68 24.20
C ARG A 60 -25.96 -22.92 23.90
N LEU A 61 -26.37 -23.63 24.95
CA LEU A 61 -27.36 -24.70 24.86
C LEU A 61 -28.72 -24.18 25.34
N ASP A 62 -29.80 -24.57 24.65
CA ASP A 62 -31.17 -24.33 25.12
C ASP A 62 -31.60 -25.36 26.18
N SER A 63 -32.82 -25.20 26.71
CA SER A 63 -33.39 -26.12 27.69
C SER A 63 -33.65 -27.54 27.16
N LYS A 64 -33.56 -27.75 25.84
CA LYS A 64 -33.70 -29.05 25.16
C LYS A 64 -32.35 -29.66 24.78
N GLY A 65 -31.24 -29.02 25.15
CA GLY A 65 -29.89 -29.46 24.82
C GLY A 65 -29.48 -29.21 23.36
N GLN A 66 -30.20 -28.35 22.63
CA GLN A 66 -29.81 -27.91 21.28
C GLN A 66 -28.90 -26.69 21.35
N ARG A 67 -27.92 -26.62 20.44
CA ARG A 67 -27.00 -25.49 20.36
C ARG A 67 -27.66 -24.29 19.68
N GLU A 68 -27.70 -23.16 20.37
CA GLU A 68 -28.24 -21.89 19.89
C GLU A 68 -27.12 -20.91 19.51
N GLY A 69 -27.31 -20.20 18.39
CA GLY A 69 -26.37 -19.21 17.85
C GLY A 69 -26.32 -19.22 16.32
N LYS A 70 -25.30 -18.58 15.74
CA LYS A 70 -25.13 -18.43 14.28
C LYS A 70 -24.09 -19.41 13.75
N LEU A 71 -24.36 -20.01 12.59
CA LEU A 71 -23.36 -20.69 11.78
C LEU A 71 -23.02 -19.76 10.60
N ILE A 72 -21.75 -19.39 10.45
CA ILE A 72 -21.30 -18.40 9.46
C ILE A 72 -20.38 -19.08 8.47
N ASP A 73 -20.63 -18.93 7.16
CA ASP A 73 -19.67 -19.38 6.16
C ASP A 73 -18.35 -18.60 6.30
N TYR A 74 -17.22 -19.29 6.32
CA TYR A 74 -15.92 -18.67 6.44
C TYR A 74 -15.66 -17.64 5.33
N ARG A 75 -16.13 -17.88 4.10
CA ARG A 75 -15.90 -16.99 2.94
C ARG A 75 -16.48 -15.60 3.14
N VAL A 76 -17.55 -15.48 3.92
CA VAL A 76 -18.26 -14.22 4.24
C VAL A 76 -17.96 -13.71 5.65
N SER A 77 -17.00 -14.33 6.34
CA SER A 77 -16.68 -14.01 7.73
C SER A 77 -15.65 -12.89 7.84
N GLU A 78 -15.75 -12.08 8.89
CA GLU A 78 -14.73 -11.09 9.26
C GLU A 78 -13.39 -11.76 9.59
N LEU A 79 -13.43 -12.99 10.13
CA LEU A 79 -12.22 -13.76 10.42
C LEU A 79 -11.37 -13.99 9.17
N ARG A 80 -11.98 -14.29 8.02
CA ARG A 80 -11.24 -14.45 6.75
C ARG A 80 -10.52 -13.16 6.34
N VAL A 81 -11.16 -12.00 6.54
CA VAL A 81 -10.54 -10.69 6.26
C VAL A 81 -9.32 -10.49 7.16
N VAL A 82 -9.47 -10.71 8.47
CA VAL A 82 -8.37 -10.60 9.42
C VAL A 82 -7.22 -11.54 9.06
N GLU A 83 -7.52 -12.81 8.74
CA GLU A 83 -6.48 -13.79 8.37
C GLU A 83 -5.75 -13.43 7.05
N LEU A 84 -6.40 -12.72 6.12
CA LEU A 84 -5.78 -12.30 4.86
C LEU A 84 -4.92 -11.03 5.02
N LEU A 85 -5.36 -10.09 5.86
CA LEU A 85 -4.67 -8.81 6.06
C LEU A 85 -3.60 -8.85 7.16
N ASP A 86 -3.69 -9.80 8.09
CA ASP A 86 -2.68 -10.00 9.13
C ASP A 86 -1.31 -10.30 8.54
N GLY A 87 -0.30 -9.53 8.98
CA GLY A 87 1.06 -9.68 8.48
C GLY A 87 1.30 -9.20 7.04
N LEU A 88 0.28 -8.67 6.33
CA LEU A 88 0.40 -8.30 4.92
C LEU A 88 1.45 -7.20 4.70
N CYS A 89 1.39 -6.14 5.51
CA CYS A 89 2.31 -5.02 5.38
C CYS A 89 3.71 -5.32 5.91
N GLU A 90 3.85 -6.28 6.82
CA GLU A 90 5.14 -6.79 7.27
C GLU A 90 5.88 -7.51 6.15
N LYS A 91 5.18 -8.27 5.29
CA LYS A 91 5.76 -8.95 4.12
C LYS A 91 6.34 -7.99 3.08
N MET A 92 5.90 -6.73 3.05
CA MET A 92 6.51 -5.70 2.21
C MET A 92 7.98 -5.44 2.56
N GLN A 93 8.42 -5.81 3.77
CA GLN A 93 9.83 -5.73 4.16
C GLN A 93 10.70 -6.78 3.46
N ASP A 94 10.11 -7.73 2.74
CA ASP A 94 10.80 -8.68 1.87
C ASP A 94 10.89 -8.18 0.43
N TYR A 95 10.49 -6.95 0.13
CA TYR A 95 10.59 -6.36 -1.20
C TYR A 95 11.71 -5.32 -1.28
N THR A 96 12.19 -5.07 -2.50
CA THR A 96 13.09 -3.96 -2.78
C THR A 96 12.81 -3.36 -4.15
N LEU A 97 13.28 -2.14 -4.37
CA LEU A 97 13.11 -1.41 -5.61
C LEU A 97 14.31 -1.65 -6.54
N GLN A 98 14.07 -2.32 -7.66
CA GLN A 98 15.08 -2.57 -8.68
C GLN A 98 14.89 -1.59 -9.85
N LYS A 99 15.96 -0.89 -10.22
CA LYS A 99 16.00 -0.07 -11.43
C LYS A 99 16.27 -0.96 -12.63
N ILE A 100 15.34 -1.02 -13.58
CA ILE A 100 15.49 -1.77 -14.83
C ILE A 100 16.18 -0.89 -15.87
N ASP A 101 15.77 0.37 -15.96
CA ASP A 101 16.38 1.39 -16.81
C ASP A 101 16.34 2.76 -16.12
N SER A 102 16.68 3.84 -16.84
CA SER A 102 16.68 5.20 -16.31
C SER A 102 15.30 5.72 -15.89
N THR A 103 14.23 5.06 -16.34
CA THR A 103 12.84 5.50 -16.19
C THR A 103 11.93 4.50 -15.50
N ARG A 104 12.29 3.21 -15.49
CA ARG A 104 11.45 2.11 -14.99
C ARG A 104 12.06 1.50 -13.74
N GLN A 105 11.23 1.41 -12.72
CA GLN A 105 11.55 0.79 -11.44
C GLN A 105 10.48 -0.26 -11.14
N LEU A 106 10.89 -1.37 -10.54
CA LEU A 106 9.99 -2.46 -10.21
C LEU A 106 10.24 -2.91 -8.77
N TRP A 107 9.17 -3.20 -8.05
CA TRP A 107 9.23 -3.86 -6.76
C TRP A 107 9.45 -5.35 -6.97
N VAL A 108 10.51 -5.89 -6.39
CA VAL A 108 10.87 -7.31 -6.50
C VAL A 108 11.05 -7.91 -5.11
N LYS A 109 10.52 -9.13 -4.95
CA LYS A 109 10.66 -9.87 -3.69
C LYS A 109 12.07 -10.45 -3.54
N VAL A 110 12.68 -10.17 -2.40
CA VAL A 110 14.02 -10.56 -1.99
C VAL A 110 13.94 -11.82 -1.12
N ASN A 111 14.22 -12.97 -1.72
CA ASN A 111 14.24 -14.24 -0.98
C ASN A 111 15.47 -14.38 -0.06
N ASN A 112 16.58 -13.73 -0.41
CA ASN A 112 17.81 -13.76 0.38
C ASN A 112 18.53 -12.40 0.28
N TRP A 113 18.51 -11.66 1.38
CA TRP A 113 19.14 -10.34 1.49
C TRP A 113 20.66 -10.37 1.38
N ASP A 114 21.30 -11.52 1.57
CA ASP A 114 22.74 -11.66 1.41
C ASP A 114 23.19 -11.76 -0.04
N ASN A 115 22.29 -12.16 -0.94
CA ASN A 115 22.56 -12.28 -2.37
C ASN A 115 22.35 -10.96 -3.13
N LEU A 116 21.92 -9.88 -2.46
CA LEU A 116 21.77 -8.58 -3.09
C LEU A 116 23.15 -8.01 -3.47
N THR A 117 23.33 -7.73 -4.76
CA THR A 117 24.53 -7.04 -5.29
C THR A 117 24.42 -5.52 -5.19
N THR A 118 23.24 -4.98 -4.91
CA THR A 118 22.97 -3.56 -4.72
C THR A 118 23.25 -3.11 -3.28
N ASN A 119 23.19 -1.80 -3.03
CA ASN A 119 23.36 -1.26 -1.69
C ASN A 119 22.25 -1.79 -0.74
N LYS A 120 22.64 -2.66 0.20
CA LYS A 120 21.72 -3.27 1.17
C LYS A 120 21.00 -2.23 2.03
N GLN A 121 21.62 -1.09 2.34
CA GLN A 121 20.99 -0.04 3.16
C GLN A 121 19.83 0.62 2.41
N ASP A 122 20.05 1.02 1.16
CA ASP A 122 19.01 1.60 0.31
C ASP A 122 17.89 0.59 0.06
N ALA A 123 18.25 -0.67 -0.20
CA ALA A 123 17.29 -1.74 -0.42
C ALA A 123 16.36 -1.96 0.79
N ARG A 124 16.90 -1.89 2.01
CA ARG A 124 16.14 -1.97 3.26
C ARG A 124 15.31 -0.72 3.52
N ALA A 125 15.80 0.45 3.14
CA ALA A 125 15.03 1.69 3.22
C ALA A 125 13.79 1.60 2.32
N TYR A 126 13.94 1.16 1.06
CA TYR A 126 12.80 0.95 0.16
C TYR A 126 11.78 -0.07 0.71
N ALA A 127 12.25 -1.16 1.30
CA ALA A 127 11.38 -2.16 1.93
C ALA A 127 10.52 -1.55 3.05
N LYS A 128 11.14 -0.71 3.88
CA LYS A 128 10.45 0.01 4.96
C LYS A 128 9.44 1.03 4.40
N ASP A 129 9.80 1.74 3.34
CA ASP A 129 8.92 2.70 2.68
C ASP A 129 7.69 1.98 2.07
N LEU A 130 7.87 0.81 1.47
CA LEU A 130 6.77 -0.03 0.97
C LEU A 130 5.86 -0.52 2.09
N SER A 131 6.43 -0.97 3.20
CA SER A 131 5.67 -1.39 4.38
C SER A 131 4.84 -0.22 4.95
N SER A 132 5.43 0.97 5.05
CA SER A 132 4.71 2.18 5.49
C SER A 132 3.62 2.61 4.50
N TYR A 133 3.86 2.46 3.20
CA TYR A 133 2.86 2.70 2.18
C TYR A 133 1.69 1.71 2.29
N CYS A 134 1.96 0.42 2.47
CA CYS A 134 0.93 -0.60 2.69
C CYS A 134 0.05 -0.25 3.89
N GLY A 135 0.66 0.18 5.01
CA GLY A 135 -0.09 0.60 6.20
C GLY A 135 -1.08 1.73 5.89
N ARG A 136 -0.63 2.77 5.17
CA ARG A 136 -1.51 3.87 4.74
C ARG A 136 -2.59 3.44 3.75
N LEU A 137 -2.22 2.56 2.81
CA LEU A 137 -3.16 2.01 1.83
C LEU A 137 -4.28 1.24 2.53
N LEU A 138 -3.96 0.39 3.50
CA LEU A 138 -4.97 -0.37 4.26
C LEU A 138 -5.75 0.54 5.19
N GLU A 139 -5.12 1.51 5.86
CA GLU A 139 -5.84 2.50 6.69
C GLU A 139 -6.94 3.22 5.88
N GLU A 140 -6.69 3.51 4.61
CA GLU A 140 -7.66 4.16 3.72
C GLU A 140 -8.71 3.20 3.13
N THR A 141 -8.39 1.92 2.94
CA THR A 141 -9.21 0.99 2.12
C THR A 141 -9.75 -0.23 2.85
N GLU A 142 -9.34 -0.51 4.09
CA GLU A 142 -9.64 -1.75 4.82
C GLU A 142 -11.14 -2.05 4.90
N ASP A 143 -11.97 -1.06 5.24
CA ASP A 143 -13.42 -1.26 5.41
C ASP A 143 -14.09 -1.70 4.10
N GLU A 144 -13.78 -1.02 3.00
CA GLU A 144 -14.34 -1.29 1.68
C GLU A 144 -13.80 -2.60 1.10
N LEU A 145 -12.49 -2.85 1.28
CA LEU A 145 -11.84 -4.10 0.89
C LEU A 145 -12.43 -5.29 1.66
N ALA A 146 -12.65 -5.16 2.97
CA ALA A 146 -13.26 -6.19 3.80
C ALA A 146 -14.66 -6.55 3.28
N ASP A 147 -15.46 -5.54 2.93
CA ASP A 147 -16.79 -5.74 2.35
C ASP A 147 -16.73 -6.45 0.99
N MET A 148 -15.78 -6.09 0.13
CA MET A 148 -15.58 -6.75 -1.16
C MET A 148 -15.12 -8.20 -1.01
N ILE A 149 -14.24 -8.50 -0.04
CA ILE A 149 -13.81 -9.86 0.30
C ILE A 149 -15.00 -10.70 0.78
N LYS A 150 -15.82 -10.15 1.71
CA LYS A 150 -17.01 -10.84 2.24
C LYS A 150 -18.07 -11.08 1.17
N LYS A 151 -18.18 -10.21 0.16
CA LYS A 151 -19.07 -10.37 -1.00
C LYS A 151 -18.54 -11.35 -2.05
N GLY A 152 -17.27 -11.77 -1.93
CA GLY A 152 -16.62 -12.63 -2.93
C GLY A 152 -16.21 -11.88 -4.20
N SER A 153 -16.09 -10.54 -4.16
CA SER A 153 -15.67 -9.73 -5.30
C SER A 153 -14.15 -9.63 -5.44
N VAL A 154 -13.40 -10.10 -4.44
CA VAL A 154 -11.94 -10.21 -4.47
C VAL A 154 -11.58 -11.68 -4.64
N GLU A 155 -11.07 -12.02 -5.82
CA GLU A 155 -10.65 -13.36 -6.20
C GLU A 155 -9.22 -13.31 -6.74
N VAL A 156 -8.58 -14.48 -6.84
CA VAL A 156 -7.26 -14.59 -7.50
C VAL A 156 -7.42 -14.10 -8.95
N GLY A 157 -6.57 -13.18 -9.37
CA GLY A 157 -6.58 -12.50 -10.66
C GLY A 157 -7.26 -11.13 -10.66
N SER A 158 -8.04 -10.77 -9.63
CA SER A 158 -8.76 -9.49 -9.58
C SER A 158 -8.28 -8.52 -8.49
N VAL A 159 -7.33 -8.93 -7.64
CA VAL A 159 -6.91 -8.15 -6.47
C VAL A 159 -6.35 -6.79 -6.85
N SER A 160 -5.46 -6.73 -7.84
CA SER A 160 -4.89 -5.46 -8.33
C SER A 160 -5.97 -4.53 -8.89
N GLN A 161 -6.96 -5.05 -9.62
CA GLN A 161 -8.05 -4.24 -10.13
C GLN A 161 -8.86 -3.62 -8.98
N VAL A 162 -9.31 -4.45 -8.03
CA VAL A 162 -10.12 -3.98 -6.91
C VAL A 162 -9.33 -3.02 -6.01
N LEU A 163 -8.14 -3.42 -5.55
CA LEU A 163 -7.38 -2.65 -4.58
C LEU A 163 -6.75 -1.39 -5.21
N CYS A 164 -6.14 -1.53 -6.39
CA CYS A 164 -5.30 -0.48 -6.97
C CYS A 164 -6.02 0.45 -7.94
N GLN A 165 -7.09 -0.02 -8.60
CA GLN A 165 -7.88 0.81 -9.51
C GLN A 165 -9.16 1.30 -8.84
N ASP A 166 -9.96 0.39 -8.27
CA ASP A 166 -11.30 0.74 -7.79
C ASP A 166 -11.28 1.45 -6.43
N LEU A 167 -10.57 0.90 -5.44
CA LEU A 167 -10.51 1.43 -4.07
C LEU A 167 -9.52 2.59 -3.95
N SER A 168 -8.21 2.33 -4.10
CA SER A 168 -7.18 3.34 -3.86
C SER A 168 -6.96 4.32 -5.01
N LYS A 169 -7.37 3.96 -6.24
CA LYS A 169 -7.19 4.77 -7.46
C LYS A 169 -5.73 5.15 -7.71
N HIS A 170 -4.78 4.36 -7.21
CA HIS A 170 -3.36 4.56 -7.43
C HIS A 170 -2.93 4.14 -8.84
N CYS A 171 -3.71 3.29 -9.50
CA CYS A 171 -3.55 2.92 -10.90
C CYS A 171 -4.72 3.49 -11.73
N THR A 172 -4.41 4.00 -12.92
CA THR A 172 -5.44 4.37 -13.90
C THR A 172 -5.88 3.13 -14.69
N HIS A 173 -7.16 3.06 -15.08
CA HIS A 173 -7.63 2.05 -16.03
C HIS A 173 -6.88 2.22 -17.35
N THR A 174 -5.87 1.38 -17.56
CA THR A 174 -5.11 1.33 -18.79
C THR A 174 -5.88 0.46 -19.79
N SER A 175 -6.80 1.08 -20.52
CA SER A 175 -7.08 0.60 -21.87
C SER A 175 -5.82 0.83 -22.70
N SER A 176 -5.02 -0.24 -22.86
CA SER A 176 -3.94 -0.45 -23.83
C SER A 176 -2.53 -0.54 -23.25
N GLN A 177 -1.96 -1.72 -23.49
CA GLN A 177 -0.55 -2.05 -23.49
C GLN A 177 0.19 -1.30 -24.62
N MET A 178 1.51 -1.25 -24.50
CA MET A 178 2.51 -1.00 -25.55
C MET A 178 2.58 0.41 -26.15
N ALA A 179 3.64 1.15 -25.79
CA ALA A 179 4.28 2.10 -26.69
C ALA A 179 5.75 1.68 -26.85
N GLY A 180 5.96 0.73 -27.76
CA GLY A 180 7.25 0.38 -28.31
C GLY A 180 7.03 -0.04 -29.76
N GLY A 181 7.58 0.72 -30.70
CA GLY A 181 7.76 0.28 -32.09
C GLY A 181 7.18 1.18 -33.18
N ASN A 182 8.09 1.93 -33.80
CA ASN A 182 8.18 2.32 -35.22
C ASN A 182 7.15 3.29 -35.83
N GLU A 183 7.65 4.49 -36.14
CA GLU A 183 7.42 5.09 -37.46
C GLU A 183 8.77 5.31 -38.13
N GLU A 184 9.03 4.50 -39.15
CA GLU A 184 10.01 4.78 -40.21
C GLU A 184 9.41 5.91 -41.06
N GLU A 185 10.07 7.07 -41.11
CA GLU A 185 9.78 8.09 -42.11
C GLU A 185 10.92 8.09 -43.14
N SER A 186 10.63 7.41 -44.25
CA SER A 186 11.31 7.54 -45.52
C SER A 186 10.91 8.87 -46.14
N ASP A 187 11.87 9.71 -46.53
CA ASP A 187 11.67 10.63 -47.64
C ASP A 187 12.99 10.84 -48.40
N GLY A 188 12.99 10.34 -49.64
CA GLY A 188 13.95 10.66 -50.68
C GLY A 188 13.22 11.29 -51.88
N GLU A 189 14.01 12.06 -52.65
CA GLU A 189 13.73 12.74 -53.93
C GLU A 189 13.02 14.10 -53.79
N LEU A 190 13.57 15.22 -54.26
CA LEU A 190 14.32 15.51 -55.51
C LEU A 190 15.57 16.37 -55.29
#